data_AF-M7N6P6-F1
#
_entry.id   AF-M7N6P6-F1
#
_cell.length_a   1.000
_cell.length_b   1.000
_cell.length_c   1.000
_cell.angle_alpha   90.00
_cell.angle_beta   90.00
_cell.angle_gamma   90.00
#
_symmetry.space_group_name_H-M   'P 1'
#
loop_
_entity.id
_entity.type
_entity.pdbx_description
1 polymer ?
#
loop_
_entity_poly.entity_id
_entity_poly.type
_entity_poly.pdbx_seq_one_letter_code
_entity_poly.pdbx_strand_id
1 'polypeptide(L)'
;MLFPYVRRICQIKKQERVMELPPFGTVRNPIRMMEQEHESAGEGLEKIREITDNYTLPADACTTYRLAFQALQDFEADLHQHIHLENNILFPKALMLEEELLKEV
;
A
#
# COMPACT_ATOMS: atom_id res chain seq x y z
N MET A 1 10.79 -4.01 5.40
CA MET A 1 10.72 -5.22 6.26
C MET A 1 9.47 -6.07 6.00
N LEU A 2 8.29 -5.46 5.78
CA LEU A 2 7.02 -6.17 5.60
C LEU A 2 7.03 -7.20 4.45
N PHE A 3 7.30 -6.81 3.19
CA PHE A 3 7.22 -7.76 2.07
C PHE A 3 8.20 -8.94 2.12
N PRO A 4 9.48 -8.78 2.51
CA PRO A 4 10.34 -9.92 2.75
C PRO A 4 9.74 -10.93 3.74
N TYR A 5 9.08 -10.45 4.80
CA TYR A 5 8.43 -11.31 5.77
C TYR A 5 7.17 -11.98 5.22
N VAL A 6 6.30 -11.25 4.50
CA VAL A 6 5.14 -11.84 3.80
C VAL A 6 5.59 -12.94 2.84
N ARG A 7 6.68 -12.73 2.10
CA ARG A 7 7.28 -13.77 1.24
C ARG A 7 7.77 -14.97 2.05
N ARG A 8 8.36 -14.74 3.23
CA ARG A 8 8.84 -15.82 4.12
C ARG A 8 7.69 -16.70 4.61
N ILE A 9 6.59 -16.13 5.12
CA ILE A 9 5.43 -16.93 5.59
C ILE A 9 4.75 -17.69 4.43
N CYS A 10 4.71 -17.11 3.23
CA CYS A 10 4.25 -17.82 2.03
C CYS A 10 5.15 -19.01 1.67
N GLN A 11 6.46 -18.91 1.87
CA GLN A 11 7.40 -20.02 1.64
C GLN A 11 7.26 -21.10 2.70
N ILE A 12 7.08 -20.72 3.97
CA ILE A 12 6.84 -21.64 5.08
C ILE A 12 5.59 -22.49 4.81
N LYS A 13 4.48 -21.86 4.43
CA LYS A 13 3.23 -22.58 4.09
C LYS A 13 3.41 -23.53 2.91
N LYS A 14 4.15 -23.12 1.87
CA LYS A 14 4.43 -23.97 0.69
C LYS A 14 5.34 -25.17 1.00
N GLN A 15 6.21 -25.04 1.98
CA GLN A 15 7.19 -26.06 2.35
C GLN A 15 6.76 -26.88 3.56
N GLU A 16 5.55 -26.66 4.08
CA GLU A 16 5.00 -27.30 5.30
C GLU A 16 6.00 -27.24 6.47
N ARG A 17 6.69 -26.10 6.61
CA ARG A 17 7.66 -25.89 7.70
C ARG A 17 6.96 -25.30 8.92
N VAL A 18 7.51 -25.60 10.09
CA VAL A 18 7.07 -24.98 11.35
C VAL A 18 7.52 -23.51 11.37
N MET A 19 6.61 -22.65 11.80
CA MET A 19 6.87 -21.22 11.93
C MET A 19 7.58 -20.91 13.24
N GLU A 20 8.62 -20.08 13.17
CA GLU A 20 9.22 -19.44 14.35
C GLU A 20 8.68 -18.01 14.49
N LEU A 21 8.37 -17.60 15.72
CA LEU A 21 7.91 -16.24 16.01
C LEU A 21 8.96 -15.21 15.57
N PRO A 22 8.58 -14.18 14.79
CA PRO A 22 9.53 -13.14 14.42
C PRO A 22 9.87 -12.24 15.62
N PRO A 23 11.06 -11.62 15.65
CA PRO A 23 11.51 -10.77 16.77
C PRO A 23 10.69 -9.48 16.93
N PHE A 24 9.84 -9.16 15.97
CA PHE A 24 8.96 -7.97 15.97
C PHE A 24 7.48 -8.31 16.26
N GLY A 25 7.19 -9.55 16.68
CA GLY A 25 5.85 -9.99 17.06
C GLY A 25 5.04 -10.54 15.89
N THR A 26 4.28 -9.70 15.21
CA THR A 26 3.35 -10.12 14.13
C THR A 26 3.42 -9.16 12.95
N VAL A 27 2.90 -9.60 11.80
CA VAL A 27 2.73 -8.76 10.60
C VAL A 27 1.75 -7.60 10.81
N ARG A 28 0.89 -7.69 11.85
CA ARG A 28 -0.11 -6.66 12.17
C ARG A 28 0.50 -5.30 12.48
N ASN A 29 1.60 -5.26 13.23
CA ASN A 29 2.24 -4.00 13.60
C ASN A 29 2.76 -3.21 12.39
N PRO A 30 3.58 -3.81 11.50
CA PRO A 30 4.01 -3.10 10.30
C PRO A 30 2.86 -2.81 9.33
N ILE A 31 1.85 -3.67 9.19
CA ILE A 31 0.67 -3.37 8.35
C ILE A 31 -0.05 -2.12 8.85
N ARG A 32 -0.32 -2.02 10.15
CA ARG A 32 -0.99 -0.85 10.73
C ARG A 32 -0.23 0.46 10.46
N MET A 33 1.11 0.41 10.50
CA MET A 33 1.93 1.57 10.15
C MET A 33 1.78 1.95 8.67
N MET A 34 1.79 0.97 7.76
CA MET A 34 1.57 1.23 6.33
C MET A 34 0.17 1.77 6.05
N GLU A 35 -0.87 1.26 6.72
CA GLU A 35 -2.24 1.77 6.59
C GLU A 35 -2.35 3.25 7.01
N GLN A 36 -1.64 3.66 8.08
CA GLN A 36 -1.56 5.06 8.50
C GLN A 36 -0.80 5.93 7.49
N GLU A 37 0.29 5.41 6.91
CA GLU A 37 1.01 6.09 5.84
C GLU A 37 0.15 6.24 4.57
N HIS A 38 -0.66 5.23 4.24
CA HIS A 38 -1.62 5.28 3.13
C HIS A 38 -2.73 6.32 3.36
N GLU A 39 -3.27 6.42 4.58
CA GLU A 39 -4.24 7.46 4.93
C GLU A 39 -3.65 8.86 4.75
N SER A 40 -2.45 9.10 5.29
CA SER A 40 -1.73 10.36 5.13
C SER A 40 -1.43 10.70 3.65
N ALA A 41 -1.06 9.70 2.85
CA ALA A 41 -0.86 9.87 1.42
C ALA A 41 -2.18 10.24 0.69
N GLY A 42 -3.29 9.60 1.06
CA GLY A 42 -4.63 9.91 0.55
C GLY A 42 -5.05 11.35 0.86
N GLU A 43 -4.87 11.81 2.11
CA GLU A 43 -5.11 13.22 2.50
C GLU A 43 -4.23 14.19 1.70
N GLY A 44 -2.99 13.80 1.39
CA GLY A 44 -2.09 14.57 0.55
C GLY A 44 -2.61 14.72 -0.88
N LEU A 45 -3.08 13.62 -1.48
CA LEU A 45 -3.69 13.62 -2.82
C LEU A 45 -4.99 14.44 -2.86
N GLU A 46 -5.82 14.36 -1.83
CA GLU A 46 -7.04 15.16 -1.73
C GLU A 46 -6.73 16.67 -1.73
N LYS A 47 -5.75 17.10 -0.93
CA LYS A 47 -5.27 18.50 -0.93
C LYS A 47 -4.72 18.93 -2.28
N ILE A 48 -3.97 18.05 -2.96
CA ILE A 48 -3.48 18.32 -4.31
C ILE A 48 -4.65 18.52 -5.27
N ARG A 49 -5.66 17.65 -5.24
CA ARG A 49 -6.85 17.76 -6.08
C ARG A 49 -7.61 19.06 -5.81
N GLU A 50 -7.72 19.47 -4.56
CA GLU A 50 -8.36 20.73 -4.17
C GLU A 50 -7.62 21.96 -4.75
N ILE A 51 -6.31 22.10 -4.48
CA ILE A 51 -5.54 23.28 -4.92
C ILE A 51 -5.35 23.37 -6.44
N THR A 52 -5.55 22.26 -7.15
CA THR A 52 -5.47 22.19 -8.61
C THR A 52 -6.83 22.32 -9.29
N ASP A 53 -7.90 22.59 -8.53
CA ASP A 53 -9.28 22.61 -9.03
C ASP A 53 -9.62 21.34 -9.83
N ASN A 54 -9.44 20.18 -9.18
CA ASN A 54 -9.59 18.87 -9.80
C ASN A 54 -8.70 18.70 -11.05
N TYR A 55 -7.44 19.13 -10.94
CA TYR A 55 -6.46 19.11 -12.03
C TYR A 55 -6.90 19.88 -13.29
N THR A 56 -7.70 20.94 -13.11
CA THR A 56 -8.13 21.81 -14.20
C THR A 56 -6.99 22.73 -14.62
N LEU A 57 -6.76 22.82 -15.93
CA LEU A 57 -5.70 23.62 -16.51
C LEU A 57 -6.26 24.92 -17.11
N PRO A 58 -5.54 26.06 -16.99
CA PRO A 58 -5.93 27.28 -17.70
C PRO A 58 -5.75 27.10 -19.21
N ALA A 59 -6.52 27.85 -20.00
CA ALA A 59 -6.53 27.74 -21.47
C ALA A 59 -5.15 28.02 -22.10
N ASP A 60 -4.36 28.89 -21.47
CA ASP A 60 -3.03 29.32 -21.90
C ASP A 60 -1.89 28.53 -21.25
N ALA A 61 -2.18 27.44 -20.52
CA ALA A 61 -1.16 26.56 -19.94
C ALA A 61 -0.09 26.21 -20.98
N CYS A 62 1.19 26.17 -20.61
CA CYS A 62 2.23 25.71 -21.52
C CYS A 62 2.26 24.17 -21.57
N THR A 63 2.91 23.60 -22.59
CA THR A 63 3.01 22.13 -22.74
C THR A 63 3.57 21.44 -21.50
N THR A 64 4.61 22.00 -20.87
CA THR A 64 5.21 21.45 -19.66
C THR A 64 4.22 21.40 -18.49
N TYR A 65 3.39 22.44 -18.35
CA TYR A 65 2.39 22.49 -17.28
C TYR A 65 1.27 21.46 -17.50
N ARG A 66 0.81 21.30 -18.75
CA ARG A 66 -0.17 20.26 -19.09
C ARG A 66 0.36 18.85 -18.79
N LEU A 67 1.60 18.56 -19.18
CA LEU A 67 2.23 17.27 -18.91
C LEU A 67 2.39 17.00 -17.42
N ALA A 68 2.76 18.02 -16.64
CA ALA A 68 2.89 17.88 -15.19
C ALA A 68 1.55 17.51 -14.53
N PHE A 69 0.45 18.17 -14.91
CA PHE A 69 -0.89 17.86 -14.37
C PHE A 69 -1.38 16.48 -14.81
N GLN A 70 -1.15 16.09 -16.06
CA GLN A 70 -1.48 14.73 -16.52
C GLN A 70 -0.71 13.67 -15.72
N ALA A 71 0.60 13.85 -15.56
CA ALA A 71 1.41 12.92 -14.78
C ALA A 71 0.98 12.84 -13.31
N LEU A 72 0.47 13.95 -12.75
CA LEU A 72 -0.03 13.99 -11.39
C LEU A 72 -1.38 13.26 -11.23
N GLN A 73 -2.28 13.37 -12.22
CA GLN A 73 -3.51 12.58 -12.28
C GLN A 73 -3.19 11.08 -12.41
N ASP A 74 -2.26 10.72 -13.30
CA ASP A 74 -1.85 9.34 -13.51
C ASP A 74 -1.23 8.75 -12.24
N PHE A 75 -0.40 9.55 -11.54
CA PHE A 75 0.18 9.17 -10.25
C PHE A 75 -0.88 8.94 -9.18
N GLU A 76 -1.89 9.82 -9.07
CA GLU A 76 -2.98 9.66 -8.12
C GLU A 76 -3.76 8.37 -8.39
N ALA A 77 -4.07 8.07 -9.65
CA ALA A 77 -4.77 6.85 -10.04
C ALA A 77 -3.96 5.59 -9.70
N ASP A 78 -2.66 5.58 -10.01
CA ASP A 78 -1.76 4.47 -9.70
C ASP A 78 -1.61 4.27 -8.19
N LEU A 79 -1.47 5.36 -7.43
CA LEU A 79 -1.36 5.28 -5.96
C LEU A 79 -2.63 4.75 -5.31
N HIS A 80 -3.82 5.15 -5.80
CA HIS A 80 -5.08 4.55 -5.34
C HIS A 80 -5.16 3.05 -5.64
N GLN A 81 -4.74 2.63 -6.84
CA GLN A 81 -4.70 1.21 -7.19
C GLN A 81 -3.71 0.44 -6.30
N HIS A 82 -2.52 0.99 -6.07
CA HIS A 82 -1.51 0.44 -5.18
C HIS A 82 -2.06 0.23 -3.77
N ILE A 83 -2.59 1.29 -3.14
CA ILE A 83 -3.18 1.22 -1.80
C ILE A 83 -4.33 0.21 -1.76
N HIS A 84 -5.16 0.13 -2.81
CA HIS A 84 -6.23 -0.84 -2.88
C HIS A 84 -5.71 -2.28 -2.84
N LEU A 85 -4.72 -2.60 -3.68
CA LEU A 85 -4.11 -3.93 -3.74
C LEU A 85 -3.48 -4.32 -2.39
N GLU A 86 -2.88 -3.36 -1.69
CA GLU A 86 -2.26 -3.61 -0.40
C GLU A 86 -3.29 -3.78 0.72
N ASN A 87 -4.11 -2.74 0.97
CA ASN A 87 -5.03 -2.70 2.11
C ASN A 87 -6.18 -3.71 1.98
N ASN A 88 -6.68 -3.96 0.76
CA ASN A 88 -7.88 -4.78 0.57
C ASN A 88 -7.58 -6.21 0.14
N ILE A 89 -6.34 -6.52 -0.27
CA ILE A 89 -6.01 -7.85 -0.80
C ILE A 89 -4.78 -8.43 -0.11
N LEU A 90 -3.62 -7.77 -0.19
CA LEU A 90 -2.37 -8.33 0.31
C LEU A 90 -2.35 -8.41 1.84
N PHE A 91 -2.65 -7.32 2.53
CA PHE A 91 -2.58 -7.25 3.99
C PHE A 91 -3.58 -8.19 4.68
N PRO A 92 -4.86 -8.26 4.27
CA PRO A 92 -5.80 -9.23 4.86
C PRO A 92 -5.32 -10.67 4.68
N LYS A 93 -4.83 -11.02 3.49
CA LYS A 93 -4.31 -12.37 3.23
C LYS A 93 -3.06 -12.69 4.04
N ALA A 94 -2.16 -11.72 4.21
CA ALA A 94 -0.96 -11.89 5.03
C ALA A 94 -1.30 -12.12 6.51
N LEU A 95 -2.26 -11.37 7.05
CA LEU A 95 -2.76 -11.55 8.41
C LEU A 95 -3.38 -12.93 8.62
N MET A 96 -4.26 -13.36 7.71
CA MET A 96 -4.89 -14.67 7.77
C MET A 96 -3.87 -15.80 7.71
N LEU A 97 -2.88 -15.70 6.82
CA LEU A 97 -1.85 -16.72 6.66
C LEU A 97 -0.95 -16.82 7.90
N GLU A 98 -0.54 -15.68 8.48
CA GLU A 98 0.24 -15.69 9.72
C GLU A 98 -0.56 -16.31 10.88
N GLU A 99 -1.85 -15.98 11.01
CA GLU A 99 -2.72 -16.55 12.04
C GLU A 99 -2.89 -18.07 11.87
N GLU A 100 -3.04 -18.56 10.64
CA GLU A 100 -3.09 -19.99 10.33
C GLU A 100 -1.81 -20.70 10.75
N LEU A 101 -0.64 -20.18 10.36
CA LEU A 101 0.65 -20.78 10.68
C LEU A 101 0.96 -20.76 12.19
N LEU A 102 0.52 -19.73 12.92
CA LEU A 102 0.71 -19.66 14.38
C LEU A 102 -0.18 -20.64 15.15
N LYS A 103 -1.30 -21.13 14.56
CA LYS A 103 -2.13 -22.19 15.17
C LYS A 103 -1.55 -23.59 14.98
N GLU A 104 -0.62 -23.74 14.03
CA GLU A 104 0.09 -25.00 13.74
C GLU A 104 1.38 -25.15 14.58
N VAL A 105 1.73 -24.13 15.39
CA VAL A 105 2.84 -24.14 16.38
C VAL A 105 2.32 -24.61 17.74
#